data_AF-A0A3D2QGD0-F1
#
_entry.id   AF-A0A3D2QGD0-F1
#
_cell.length_a   1.000
_cell.length_b   1.000
_cell.length_c   1.000
_cell.angle_alpha   90.00
_cell.angle_beta   90.00
_cell.angle_gamma   90.00
#
_symmetry.space_group_name_H-M   'P 1'
#
loop_
_entity.id
_entity.type
_entity.pdbx_description
1 polymer ?
#
loop_
_entity_poly.entity_id
_entity_poly.type
_entity_poly.pdbx_seq_one_letter_code
_entity_poly.pdbx_strand_id
1 'polypeptide(L)'
;MQEGILEKVFHLKENGTTVRTELMAGLTTFMTMAYILAVNPSILSVTGMDKGALLTVTALASCIATLMMAAFANYPFALSAGMGLNAYFAFTVVKQMGYSWEMALAAVFVEGVIFIVMSLTNIRQAIFNTIPLSMKQAVSVGIGLFIALIGLFNAHVIVANPATKIALFSFKQSLLDGTFHSVGITVVLSLIGILATGIMMAKNIKGNILWGILLTWLLGVVCELTGLYVPNPKLGLFSVLPDFSAGVASFLPADPSPIFLKLDLSRAASLDFLVV
;
A
#
# COMPACT_ATOMS: atom_id res chain seq x y z
N MET A 1 29.57 -35.10 6.46
CA MET A 1 29.41 -33.64 6.37
C MET A 1 28.15 -33.27 7.13
N GLN A 2 28.25 -32.47 8.19
CA GLN A 2 27.07 -31.98 8.89
C GLN A 2 26.25 -31.13 7.92
N GLU A 3 25.06 -31.59 7.57
CA GLU A 3 24.11 -30.80 6.81
C GLU A 3 23.77 -29.55 7.62
N GLY A 4 23.99 -28.37 7.02
CA GLY A 4 23.75 -27.09 7.67
C GLY A 4 22.28 -26.94 8.07
N ILE A 5 22.01 -26.10 9.08
CA ILE A 5 20.64 -25.83 9.59
C ILE A 5 19.67 -25.48 8.46
N LEU A 6 20.14 -24.74 7.45
CA LEU A 6 19.34 -24.37 6.28
C LEU A 6 18.89 -25.57 5.43
N GLU A 7 19.72 -26.61 5.32
CA GLU A 7 19.37 -27.83 4.60
C GLU A 7 18.30 -28.62 5.37
N LYS A 8 18.44 -28.73 6.69
CA LYS A 8 17.49 -29.47 7.54
C LYS A 8 16.13 -28.81 7.67
N VAL A 9 16.09 -27.48 7.60
CA VAL A 9 14.84 -26.71 7.77
C VAL A 9 14.15 -26.50 6.41
N PHE A 10 14.89 -26.12 5.37
CA PHE A 10 14.33 -25.72 4.07
C PHE A 10 14.52 -26.74 2.95
N HIS A 11 15.18 -27.87 3.21
CA HIS A 11 15.34 -28.97 2.26
C HIS A 11 15.88 -28.51 0.90
N LEU A 12 16.93 -27.68 0.90
CA LEU A 12 17.40 -26.96 -0.29
C LEU A 12 17.82 -27.88 -1.44
N LYS A 13 18.47 -29.02 -1.15
CA LYS A 13 18.84 -30.00 -2.18
C LYS A 13 17.64 -30.71 -2.76
N GLU A 14 16.64 -31.06 -1.94
CA GLU A 14 15.40 -31.69 -2.41
C GLU A 14 14.60 -30.73 -3.30
N ASN A 15 14.65 -29.44 -2.98
CA ASN A 15 14.05 -28.37 -3.77
C ASN A 15 14.92 -27.95 -4.97
N GLY A 16 16.11 -28.52 -5.15
CA GLY A 16 17.01 -28.23 -6.26
C GLY A 16 17.56 -26.80 -6.28
N THR A 17 17.66 -26.14 -5.12
CA THR A 17 18.09 -24.73 -5.01
C THR A 17 19.38 -24.56 -4.22
N THR A 18 19.89 -23.33 -4.19
CA THR A 18 21.09 -22.98 -3.41
C THR A 18 20.82 -21.75 -2.56
N VAL A 19 21.55 -21.59 -1.46
CA VAL A 19 21.45 -20.41 -0.57
C VAL A 19 21.57 -19.09 -1.35
N ARG A 20 22.46 -19.04 -2.35
CA ARG A 20 22.62 -17.86 -3.22
C ARG A 20 21.38 -17.60 -4.06
N THR A 21 20.78 -18.65 -4.63
CA THR A 21 19.54 -18.55 -5.41
C THR A 21 18.40 -18.04 -4.53
N GLU A 22 18.24 -18.60 -3.34
CA GLU A 22 17.18 -18.21 -2.39
C GLU A 22 17.35 -16.77 -1.91
N LEU A 23 18.56 -16.33 -1.58
CA LEU A 23 18.83 -14.93 -1.21
C LEU A 23 18.49 -13.96 -2.34
N MET A 24 18.86 -14.30 -3.58
CA MET A 24 18.54 -13.47 -4.75
C MET A 24 17.05 -13.48 -5.08
N ALA A 25 16.36 -14.60 -4.88
CA ALA A 25 14.92 -14.72 -5.01
C ALA A 25 14.21 -13.88 -3.94
N GLY A 26 14.61 -14.01 -2.68
CA GLY A 26 14.08 -13.21 -1.57
C GLY A 26 14.29 -11.70 -1.78
N LEU A 27 15.48 -11.28 -2.22
CA LEU A 27 15.75 -9.89 -2.55
C LEU A 27 14.88 -9.41 -3.73
N THR A 28 14.70 -10.24 -4.76
CA THR A 28 13.83 -9.92 -5.89
C THR A 28 12.38 -9.73 -5.41
N THR A 29 11.87 -10.65 -4.59
CA THR A 29 10.53 -10.59 -4.02
C THR A 29 10.36 -9.35 -3.14
N PHE A 30 11.33 -9.06 -2.28
CA PHE A 30 11.36 -7.84 -1.49
C PHE A 30 11.25 -6.58 -2.36
N MET A 31 12.07 -6.48 -3.42
CA MET A 31 12.04 -5.33 -4.32
C MET A 31 10.69 -5.20 -5.05
N THR A 32 10.01 -6.32 -5.35
CA THR A 32 8.67 -6.27 -5.97
C THR A 32 7.56 -5.84 -5.03
N MET A 33 7.70 -6.05 -3.72
CA MET A 33 6.70 -5.68 -2.71
C MET A 33 7.03 -4.39 -1.95
N ALA A 34 8.27 -3.90 -2.04
CA ALA A 34 8.76 -2.74 -1.30
C ALA A 34 7.95 -1.46 -1.55
N TYR A 35 7.26 -1.35 -2.70
CA TYR A 35 6.36 -0.23 -2.96
C TYR A 35 5.25 -0.09 -1.90
N ILE A 36 4.85 -1.19 -1.25
CA ILE A 36 3.85 -1.19 -0.17
C ILE A 36 4.29 -0.28 0.99
N LEU A 37 5.59 -0.17 1.25
CA LEU A 37 6.13 0.70 2.31
C LEU A 37 5.86 2.18 2.04
N ALA A 38 5.73 2.58 0.78
CA ALA A 38 5.39 3.95 0.40
C ALA A 38 3.86 4.13 0.25
N VAL A 39 3.20 3.17 -0.40
CA VAL A 39 1.79 3.31 -0.78
C VAL A 39 0.87 3.06 0.42
N ASN A 40 1.16 2.09 1.28
CA ASN A 40 0.27 1.78 2.42
C ASN A 40 0.13 2.97 3.39
N PRO A 41 1.21 3.63 3.84
CA PRO A 41 1.09 4.82 4.66
C PRO A 41 0.35 5.96 3.97
N SER A 42 0.50 6.10 2.64
CA SER A 42 -0.22 7.12 1.87
C SER A 42 -1.73 6.87 1.81
N ILE A 43 -2.17 5.61 1.83
CA ILE A 43 -3.59 5.24 1.81
C ILE A 43 -4.19 5.28 3.22
N LEU A 44 -3.49 4.79 4.24
CA LEU A 44 -4.05 4.74 5.58
C LEU A 44 -3.95 6.08 6.30
N SER A 45 -2.98 6.95 6.00
CA SER A 45 -2.87 8.25 6.67
C SER A 45 -4.06 9.19 6.43
N VAL A 46 -4.82 9.02 5.33
CA VAL A 46 -6.06 9.81 5.15
C VAL A 46 -7.09 9.53 6.24
N THR A 47 -7.06 8.38 6.93
CA THR A 47 -7.97 8.10 8.06
C THR A 47 -7.62 8.88 9.33
N GLY A 48 -6.45 9.53 9.37
CA GLY A 48 -5.92 10.23 10.55
C GLY A 48 -4.82 9.44 11.27
N MET A 49 -4.47 8.25 10.79
CA MET A 49 -3.35 7.46 11.31
C MET A 49 -2.00 8.11 10.99
N ASP A 50 -1.05 8.02 11.92
CA ASP A 50 0.28 8.58 11.73
C ASP A 50 1.05 7.88 10.59
N LYS A 51 1.52 8.66 9.61
CA LYS A 51 2.17 8.13 8.40
C LYS A 51 3.50 7.44 8.72
N GLY A 52 4.27 7.94 9.69
CA GLY A 52 5.55 7.36 10.09
C GLY A 52 5.34 6.01 10.78
N ALA A 53 4.46 5.97 11.78
CA ALA A 53 4.11 4.76 12.50
C ALA A 53 3.52 3.70 11.56
N LEU A 54 2.70 4.09 10.56
CA LEU A 54 2.19 3.18 9.54
C LEU A 54 3.30 2.50 8.74
N LEU A 55 4.36 3.23 8.38
CA LEU A 55 5.50 2.66 7.66
C LEU A 55 6.20 1.60 8.52
N THR A 56 6.50 1.94 9.78
CA THR A 56 7.14 1.02 10.74
C THR A 56 6.30 -0.23 10.97
N VAL A 57 5.02 -0.05 11.31
CA VAL A 57 4.11 -1.16 11.63
C VAL A 57 3.90 -2.06 10.42
N THR A 58 3.80 -1.49 9.21
CA THR A 58 3.69 -2.27 7.97
C THR A 58 4.94 -3.13 7.76
N ALA A 59 6.13 -2.54 7.86
CA ALA A 59 7.38 -3.27 7.67
C ALA A 59 7.55 -4.40 8.71
N LEU A 60 7.27 -4.09 9.98
CA LEU A 60 7.36 -5.05 11.07
C LEU A 60 6.34 -6.19 10.94
N ALA A 61 5.07 -5.85 10.66
CA ALA A 61 4.01 -6.84 10.49
C ALA A 61 4.28 -7.76 9.29
N SER A 62 4.72 -7.21 8.15
CA SER A 62 5.09 -8.01 6.97
C SER A 62 6.30 -8.91 7.24
N CYS A 63 7.27 -8.44 8.01
CA CYS A 63 8.41 -9.24 8.44
C CYS A 63 7.96 -10.41 9.31
N ILE A 64 7.17 -10.15 10.36
CA ILE A 64 6.64 -11.17 11.27
C ILE A 64 5.79 -12.19 10.50
N ALA A 65 4.86 -11.72 9.66
CA ALA A 65 3.99 -12.60 8.87
C ALA A 65 4.80 -13.50 7.91
N THR A 66 5.80 -12.94 7.23
CA THR A 66 6.68 -13.71 6.33
C THR A 66 7.54 -14.72 7.10
N LEU A 67 8.04 -14.36 8.29
CA LEU A 67 8.76 -15.29 9.16
C LEU A 67 7.86 -16.41 9.68
N MET A 68 6.61 -16.11 10.05
CA MET A 68 5.63 -17.11 10.43
C MET A 68 5.29 -18.06 9.27
N MET A 69 5.16 -17.54 8.05
CA MET A 69 4.98 -18.37 6.85
C MET A 69 6.16 -19.32 6.63
N ALA A 70 7.39 -18.81 6.79
CA ALA A 70 8.59 -19.64 6.69
C ALA A 70 8.67 -20.70 7.80
N ALA A 71 8.34 -20.34 9.05
CA ALA A 71 8.48 -21.24 10.20
C ALA A 71 7.38 -22.30 10.32
N PHE A 72 6.11 -21.94 10.07
CA PHE A 72 4.97 -22.84 10.26
C PHE A 72 4.58 -23.59 9.00
N ALA A 73 4.71 -22.95 7.83
CA ALA A 73 4.23 -23.53 6.57
C ALA A 73 5.37 -23.95 5.64
N ASN A 74 6.58 -23.42 5.85
CA ASN A 74 7.77 -23.69 5.02
C ASN A 74 7.51 -23.52 3.51
N TYR A 75 6.70 -22.50 3.16
CA TYR A 75 6.40 -22.15 1.77
C TYR A 75 7.06 -20.83 1.38
N PRO A 76 7.50 -20.69 0.11
CA PRO A 76 8.19 -19.50 -0.39
C PRO A 76 7.22 -18.35 -0.71
N PHE A 77 6.35 -17.99 0.23
CA PHE A 77 5.40 -16.89 0.10
C PHE A 77 5.78 -15.72 0.99
N ALA A 78 6.00 -14.55 0.37
CA ALA A 78 6.13 -13.30 1.10
C ALA A 78 4.74 -12.75 1.41
N LEU A 79 4.51 -12.38 2.68
CA LEU A 79 3.24 -11.84 3.15
C LEU A 79 3.38 -10.36 3.46
N SER A 80 2.39 -9.59 3.02
CA SER A 80 2.31 -8.16 3.28
C SER A 80 0.87 -7.67 3.17
N ALA A 81 0.67 -6.38 3.36
CA ALA A 81 -0.63 -5.75 3.36
C ALA A 81 -1.35 -5.90 2.01
N GLY A 82 -2.62 -6.30 2.07
CA GLY A 82 -3.49 -6.40 0.91
C GLY A 82 -3.96 -5.02 0.46
N MET A 83 -3.33 -4.46 -0.59
CA MET A 83 -3.61 -3.09 -1.07
C MET A 83 -5.08 -2.82 -1.38
N GLY A 84 -5.80 -3.83 -1.89
CA GLY A 84 -7.24 -3.77 -2.12
C GLY A 84 -8.08 -3.52 -0.87
N LEU A 85 -7.77 -4.29 0.18
CA LEU A 85 -8.47 -4.25 1.46
C LEU A 85 -8.18 -2.94 2.19
N ASN A 86 -6.94 -2.43 2.11
CA ASN A 86 -6.57 -1.16 2.74
C ASN A 86 -7.29 0.04 2.09
N ALA A 87 -7.52 0.00 0.77
CA ALA A 87 -8.30 1.02 0.11
C ALA A 87 -9.78 0.97 0.53
N TYR A 88 -10.38 -0.22 0.61
CA TYR A 88 -11.73 -0.40 1.13
C TYR A 88 -11.84 0.12 2.57
N PHE A 89 -10.90 -0.26 3.44
CA PHE A 89 -10.80 0.20 4.82
C PHE A 89 -10.77 1.74 4.91
N ALA A 90 -9.83 2.38 4.20
CA ALA A 90 -9.62 3.82 4.33
C ALA A 90 -10.76 4.63 3.72
N PHE A 91 -11.18 4.30 2.50
CA PHE A 91 -12.09 5.14 1.74
C PHE A 91 -13.56 4.77 1.95
N THR A 92 -13.88 3.48 2.10
CA THR A 92 -15.26 3.05 2.31
C THR A 92 -15.62 3.07 3.80
N VAL A 93 -14.93 2.29 4.63
CA VAL A 93 -15.30 2.12 6.04
C VAL A 93 -15.07 3.41 6.83
N VAL A 94 -13.89 4.01 6.71
CA VAL A 94 -13.57 5.20 7.52
C VAL A 94 -14.13 6.48 6.89
N LYS A 95 -13.87 6.74 5.60
CA LYS A 95 -14.28 8.01 4.98
C LYS A 95 -15.74 8.08 4.55
N GLN A 96 -16.25 7.04 3.89
CA GLN A 96 -17.62 7.07 3.36
C GLN A 96 -18.66 6.73 4.43
N MET A 97 -18.43 5.69 5.23
CA MET A 97 -19.35 5.27 6.29
C MET A 97 -19.15 6.05 7.60
N GLY A 98 -18.02 6.73 7.76
CA GLY A 98 -17.76 7.64 8.88
C GLY A 98 -17.34 6.96 10.20
N TYR A 99 -16.93 5.70 10.16
CA TYR A 99 -16.43 5.00 11.34
C TYR A 99 -15.00 5.42 11.70
N SER A 100 -14.65 5.30 12.98
CA SER A 100 -13.27 5.52 13.43
C SER A 100 -12.36 4.39 12.91
N TRP A 101 -11.10 4.73 12.65
CA TRP A 101 -10.14 3.74 12.18
C TRP A 101 -9.81 2.71 13.27
N GLU A 102 -9.91 3.07 14.54
CA GLU A 102 -9.75 2.19 15.70
C GLU A 102 -10.86 1.12 15.76
N MET A 103 -12.11 1.50 15.46
CA MET A 103 -13.25 0.57 15.38
C MET A 103 -13.10 -0.34 14.16
N ALA A 104 -12.71 0.21 13.02
CA ALA A 104 -12.48 -0.58 11.81
C ALA A 104 -11.33 -1.59 12.00
N LEU A 105 -10.24 -1.22 12.70
CA LEU A 105 -9.16 -2.15 13.03
C LEU A 105 -9.65 -3.27 13.97
N ALA A 106 -10.53 -2.95 14.92
CA ALA A 106 -11.13 -3.95 15.79
C ALA A 106 -11.99 -4.95 15.00
N ALA A 107 -12.75 -4.48 14.01
CA ALA A 107 -13.52 -5.34 13.11
C ALA A 107 -12.60 -6.27 12.30
N VAL A 108 -11.52 -5.73 11.69
CA VAL A 108 -10.52 -6.54 10.96
C VAL A 108 -9.85 -7.58 11.87
N PHE A 109 -9.56 -7.23 13.13
CA PHE A 109 -8.99 -8.17 14.09
C PHE A 109 -9.97 -9.33 14.40
N VAL A 110 -11.24 -9.01 14.66
CA VAL A 110 -12.28 -10.02 14.91
C VAL A 110 -12.53 -10.88 13.69
N GLU A 111 -12.58 -10.29 12.49
CA GLU A 111 -12.67 -11.02 11.22
C GLU A 111 -11.52 -12.01 11.06
N GLY A 112 -10.29 -11.60 11.36
CA GLY A 112 -9.13 -12.49 11.34
C GLY A 112 -9.25 -13.67 12.32
N VAL A 113 -9.75 -13.43 13.54
CA VAL A 113 -10.01 -14.51 14.51
C VAL A 113 -11.09 -15.47 14.01
N ILE A 114 -12.20 -14.94 13.49
CA ILE A 114 -13.27 -15.73 12.89
C ILE A 114 -12.71 -16.56 11.73
N PHE A 115 -11.88 -15.97 10.88
CA PHE A 115 -11.29 -16.64 9.73
C PHE A 115 -10.34 -17.78 10.14
N ILE A 116 -9.56 -17.59 11.21
CA ILE A 116 -8.73 -18.65 11.79
C ILE A 116 -9.61 -19.80 12.29
N VAL A 117 -10.67 -19.51 13.06
CA VAL A 117 -11.59 -20.55 13.56
C VAL A 117 -12.28 -21.28 12.41
N MET A 118 -12.75 -20.54 11.39
CA MET A 118 -13.37 -21.12 10.21
C MET A 118 -12.39 -21.96 9.39
N SER A 119 -11.09 -21.64 9.38
CA SER A 119 -10.07 -22.40 8.65
C SER A 119 -9.85 -23.81 9.21
N LEU A 120 -10.20 -24.04 10.48
CA LEU A 120 -10.22 -25.37 11.11
C LEU A 120 -11.41 -26.24 10.63
N THR A 121 -12.33 -25.65 9.87
CA THR A 121 -13.53 -26.31 9.33
C THR A 121 -13.55 -26.23 7.80
N ASN A 122 -14.40 -27.05 7.15
CA ASN A 122 -14.58 -27.00 5.69
C ASN A 122 -15.48 -25.85 5.22
N ILE A 123 -15.99 -25.01 6.13
CA ILE A 123 -16.94 -23.93 5.82
C ILE A 123 -16.34 -22.92 4.85
N ARG A 124 -15.04 -22.62 4.99
CA ARG A 124 -14.33 -21.71 4.07
C ARG A 124 -14.43 -22.17 2.62
N GLN A 125 -14.16 -23.44 2.34
CA GLN A 125 -14.25 -23.98 0.97
C GLN A 125 -15.69 -23.95 0.46
N ALA A 126 -16.67 -24.25 1.32
CA ALA A 126 -18.08 -24.21 0.94
C ALA A 126 -18.50 -22.81 0.48
N ILE A 127 -18.20 -21.76 1.26
CA ILE A 127 -18.50 -20.37 0.92
C ILE A 127 -17.82 -19.97 -0.38
N PHE A 128 -16.52 -20.26 -0.52
CA PHE A 128 -15.78 -19.94 -1.73
C PHE A 128 -16.36 -20.64 -2.96
N ASN A 129 -16.83 -21.88 -2.83
CA ASN A 129 -17.42 -22.63 -3.95
C ASN A 129 -18.81 -22.11 -4.35
N THR A 130 -19.54 -21.48 -3.43
CA THR A 130 -20.86 -20.88 -3.72
C THR A 130 -20.73 -19.60 -4.56
N ILE A 131 -19.64 -18.85 -4.44
CA ILE A 131 -19.46 -17.59 -5.16
C ILE A 131 -19.04 -17.88 -6.62
N PRO A 132 -19.82 -17.46 -7.63
CA PRO A 132 -19.46 -17.63 -9.04
C PRO A 132 -18.10 -17.00 -9.37
N LEU A 133 -17.32 -17.64 -10.25
CA LEU A 133 -16.00 -17.13 -10.65
C LEU A 133 -16.08 -15.71 -11.23
N SER A 134 -17.14 -15.41 -11.98
CA SER A 134 -17.42 -14.08 -12.51
C SER A 134 -17.53 -13.02 -11.42
N MET A 135 -18.19 -13.33 -10.29
CA MET A 135 -18.29 -12.42 -9.15
C MET A 135 -16.95 -12.21 -8.47
N LYS A 136 -16.14 -13.27 -8.30
CA LYS A 136 -14.78 -13.16 -7.73
C LYS A 136 -13.89 -12.26 -8.58
N GLN A 137 -13.92 -12.43 -9.89
CA GLN A 137 -13.15 -11.62 -10.83
C GLN A 137 -13.65 -10.17 -10.86
N ALA A 138 -14.98 -9.96 -10.86
CA ALA A 138 -15.59 -8.63 -10.85
C ALA A 138 -15.18 -7.82 -9.61
N VAL A 139 -15.14 -8.44 -8.43
CA VAL A 139 -14.67 -7.78 -7.19
C VAL A 139 -13.23 -7.32 -7.33
N SER A 140 -12.33 -8.17 -7.82
CA SER A 140 -10.92 -7.80 -8.02
C SER A 140 -10.75 -6.65 -9.02
N VAL A 141 -11.49 -6.68 -10.13
CA VAL A 141 -11.45 -5.61 -11.15
C VAL A 141 -12.02 -4.30 -10.59
N GLY A 142 -13.14 -4.38 -9.88
CA GLY A 142 -13.79 -3.21 -9.26
C GLY A 142 -12.88 -2.50 -8.26
N ILE A 143 -12.25 -3.24 -7.35
CA ILE A 143 -11.30 -2.69 -6.39
C ILE A 143 -10.08 -2.08 -7.12
N GLY A 144 -9.58 -2.73 -8.16
CA GLY A 144 -8.47 -2.20 -8.97
C GLY A 144 -8.81 -0.87 -9.65
N LEU A 145 -9.97 -0.77 -10.31
CA LEU A 145 -10.45 0.47 -10.93
C LEU A 145 -10.70 1.57 -9.91
N PHE A 146 -11.23 1.22 -8.74
CA PHE A 146 -11.46 2.16 -7.65
C PHE A 146 -10.14 2.76 -7.12
N ILE A 147 -9.13 1.92 -6.87
CA ILE A 147 -7.79 2.37 -6.46
C ILE A 147 -7.14 3.22 -7.54
N ALA A 148 -7.29 2.85 -8.83
CA ALA A 148 -6.78 3.63 -9.93
C ALA A 148 -7.42 5.03 -9.97
N LEU A 149 -8.74 5.12 -9.77
CA LEU A 149 -9.46 6.39 -9.69
C LEU A 149 -8.94 7.26 -8.54
N ILE A 150 -8.76 6.68 -7.35
CA ILE A 150 -8.19 7.40 -6.20
C ILE A 150 -6.77 7.89 -6.50
N GLY A 151 -5.95 7.06 -7.14
CA GLY A 151 -4.61 7.45 -7.58
C GLY A 151 -4.62 8.66 -8.52
N LEU A 152 -5.57 8.70 -9.47
CA LEU A 152 -5.74 9.83 -10.40
C LEU A 152 -6.21 11.11 -9.69
N PHE A 153 -7.05 11.00 -8.66
CA PHE A 153 -7.43 12.13 -7.80
C PHE A 153 -6.25 12.66 -6.99
N ASN A 154 -5.49 11.75 -6.33
CA ASN A 154 -4.32 12.14 -5.55
C ASN A 154 -3.23 12.79 -6.42
N ALA A 155 -3.08 12.32 -7.66
CA ALA A 155 -2.19 12.90 -8.66
C ALA A 155 -2.72 14.19 -9.30
N HIS A 156 -3.95 14.61 -8.97
CA HIS A 156 -4.67 15.75 -9.55
C HIS A 156 -4.89 15.65 -11.08
N VAL A 157 -4.69 14.47 -11.69
CA VAL A 157 -5.02 14.21 -13.11
C VAL A 157 -6.52 14.34 -13.34
N ILE A 158 -7.29 13.92 -12.33
CA ILE A 158 -8.73 14.08 -12.26
C ILE A 158 -9.06 15.06 -11.13
N VAL A 159 -9.98 15.98 -11.41
CA VAL A 159 -10.48 16.98 -10.46
C VAL A 159 -12.00 16.90 -10.35
N ALA A 160 -12.52 17.25 -9.18
CA ALA A 160 -13.95 17.31 -8.97
C ALA A 160 -14.57 18.43 -9.81
N ASN A 161 -15.68 18.13 -10.49
CA ASN A 161 -16.43 19.10 -11.28
C ASN A 161 -17.88 19.14 -10.79
N PRO A 162 -18.46 20.31 -10.46
CA PRO A 162 -19.83 20.39 -9.98
C PRO A 162 -20.86 19.79 -10.96
N ALA A 163 -20.62 19.89 -12.27
CA ALA A 163 -21.54 19.45 -13.32
C ALA A 163 -21.38 17.96 -13.66
N THR A 164 -20.15 17.46 -13.81
CA THR A 164 -19.89 16.07 -14.24
C THR A 164 -19.40 15.15 -13.11
N LYS A 165 -19.29 15.67 -11.89
CA LYS A 165 -18.62 15.07 -10.71
C LYS A 165 -17.11 14.86 -10.88
N ILE A 166 -16.67 14.55 -12.10
CA ILE A 166 -15.29 14.20 -12.48
C ILE A 166 -14.94 14.96 -13.76
N ALA A 167 -13.78 15.64 -13.79
CA ALA A 167 -13.22 16.25 -14.98
C ALA A 167 -11.70 16.02 -15.04
N LEU A 168 -11.12 16.13 -16.24
CA LEU A 168 -9.67 16.12 -16.41
C LEU A 168 -9.07 17.47 -16.01
N PHE A 169 -7.83 17.43 -15.52
CA PHE A 169 -7.06 18.62 -15.19
C PHE A 169 -6.89 19.54 -16.42
N SER A 170 -7.19 20.82 -16.24
CA SER A 170 -7.01 21.84 -17.29
C SER A 170 -5.68 22.57 -17.12
N PHE A 171 -4.70 22.22 -17.95
CA PHE A 171 -3.41 22.93 -17.99
C PHE A 171 -3.57 24.40 -18.34
N LYS A 172 -4.54 24.75 -19.20
CA LYS A 172 -4.82 26.13 -19.61
C LYS A 172 -5.31 26.96 -18.42
N GLN A 173 -6.25 26.41 -17.64
CA GLN A 173 -6.78 27.10 -16.46
C GLN A 173 -5.69 27.23 -15.38
N SER A 174 -4.91 26.18 -15.15
CA SER A 174 -3.82 26.21 -14.18
C SER A 174 -2.70 27.20 -14.53
N LEU A 175 -2.45 27.44 -15.82
CA LEU A 175 -1.51 28.47 -16.27
C LEU A 175 -2.05 29.88 -16.02
N LEU A 176 -3.35 30.10 -16.23
CA LEU A 176 -4.01 31.39 -15.99
C LEU A 176 -4.09 31.72 -14.49
N ASP A 177 -4.31 30.71 -13.65
CA ASP A 177 -4.41 30.85 -12.20
C ASP A 177 -3.04 30.88 -11.50
N GLY A 178 -1.94 30.77 -12.26
CA GLY A 178 -0.57 30.73 -11.73
C GLY A 178 -0.25 29.48 -10.90
N THR A 179 -1.13 28.47 -10.88
CA THR A 179 -0.99 27.24 -10.09
C THR A 179 -0.20 26.15 -10.79
N PHE A 180 0.26 26.39 -12.03
CA PHE A 180 0.99 25.40 -12.83
C PHE A 180 2.24 24.88 -12.12
N HIS A 181 2.97 25.77 -11.44
CA HIS A 181 4.17 25.44 -10.67
C HIS A 181 3.90 24.66 -9.39
N SER A 182 2.64 24.50 -8.99
CA SER A 182 2.26 23.67 -7.84
C SER A 182 1.51 22.42 -8.29
N VAL A 183 0.38 22.56 -8.98
CA VAL A 183 -0.51 21.45 -9.35
C VAL A 183 -0.23 20.91 -10.75
N GLY A 184 0.13 21.78 -11.70
CA GLY A 184 0.41 21.36 -13.08
C GLY A 184 1.61 20.41 -13.18
N ILE A 185 2.69 20.73 -12.45
CA ILE A 185 3.91 19.92 -12.43
C ILE A 185 3.67 18.54 -11.81
N THR A 186 2.79 18.41 -10.80
CA THR A 186 2.46 17.10 -10.19
C THR A 186 1.69 16.20 -11.15
N VAL A 187 0.79 16.78 -11.96
CA VAL A 187 0.08 16.04 -13.02
C VAL A 187 1.08 15.53 -14.06
N VAL A 188 2.00 16.38 -14.53
CA VAL A 188 3.04 15.98 -15.50
C VAL A 188 3.94 14.87 -14.93
N LEU A 189 4.43 15.04 -13.70
CA LEU A 189 5.25 14.03 -13.02
C LEU A 189 4.50 12.71 -12.87
N SER A 190 3.21 12.75 -12.54
CA SER A 190 2.39 11.54 -12.44
C SER A 190 2.23 10.80 -13.77
N LEU A 191 2.03 11.52 -14.87
CA LEU A 191 1.92 10.94 -16.21
C LEU A 191 3.24 10.31 -16.66
N ILE A 192 4.36 11.00 -16.42
CA ILE A 192 5.70 10.46 -16.68
C ILE A 192 5.94 9.20 -15.84
N GLY A 193 5.59 9.24 -14.55
CA GLY A 193 5.73 8.13 -13.62
C GLY A 193 4.91 6.91 -14.03
N ILE A 194 3.65 7.10 -14.41
CA ILE A 194 2.76 6.04 -14.91
C ILE A 194 3.34 5.43 -16.18
N LEU A 195 3.76 6.24 -17.16
CA LEU A 195 4.35 5.77 -18.40
C LEU A 195 5.66 5.01 -18.15
N ALA A 196 6.55 5.55 -17.33
CA ALA A 196 7.81 4.90 -16.98
C ALA A 196 7.56 3.55 -16.29
N THR A 197 6.63 3.51 -15.32
CA THR A 197 6.24 2.27 -14.64
C THR A 197 5.65 1.26 -15.63
N GLY A 198 4.78 1.71 -16.55
CA GLY A 198 4.21 0.87 -17.60
C GLY A 198 5.25 0.29 -18.55
N ILE A 199 6.24 1.09 -18.96
CA ILE A 199 7.37 0.63 -19.81
C ILE A 199 8.21 -0.41 -19.06
N MET A 200 8.53 -0.16 -17.78
CA MET A 200 9.29 -1.11 -16.97
C MET A 200 8.53 -2.41 -16.69
N MET A 201 7.20 -2.31 -16.54
CA MET A 201 6.31 -3.45 -16.42
C MET A 201 6.25 -4.27 -17.71
N ALA A 202 6.10 -3.62 -18.87
CA ALA A 202 6.15 -4.29 -20.18
C ALA A 202 7.50 -4.97 -20.45
N LYS A 203 8.60 -4.38 -19.95
CA LYS A 203 9.94 -4.96 -20.02
C LYS A 203 10.23 -6.01 -18.94
N ASN A 204 9.25 -6.36 -18.10
CA ASN A 204 9.38 -7.33 -17.00
C ASN A 204 10.59 -7.07 -16.07
N ILE A 205 10.88 -5.79 -15.79
CA ILE A 205 11.96 -5.41 -14.88
C ILE A 205 11.55 -5.75 -13.43
N LYS A 206 12.46 -6.40 -12.69
CA LYS A 206 12.26 -6.72 -11.27
C LYS A 206 12.10 -5.43 -10.45
N GLY A 207 11.04 -5.35 -9.65
CA GLY A 207 10.72 -4.13 -8.88
C GLY A 207 10.28 -2.96 -9.75
N ASN A 208 9.66 -3.21 -10.92
CA ASN A 208 9.17 -2.19 -11.86
C ASN A 208 8.41 -1.02 -11.19
N ILE A 209 7.49 -1.30 -10.27
CA ILE A 209 6.71 -0.28 -9.55
C ILE A 209 7.62 0.53 -8.62
N LEU A 210 8.54 -0.12 -7.89
CA LEU A 210 9.48 0.57 -7.01
C LEU A 210 10.38 1.53 -7.79
N TRP A 211 10.99 1.06 -8.89
CA TRP A 211 11.80 1.92 -9.75
C TRP A 211 11.00 3.08 -10.34
N GLY A 212 9.72 2.85 -10.69
CA GLY A 212 8.81 3.89 -11.14
C GLY A 212 8.58 4.97 -10.08
N ILE A 213 8.33 4.56 -8.83
CA ILE A 213 8.16 5.47 -7.69
C ILE A 213 9.45 6.26 -7.44
N LEU A 214 10.61 5.58 -7.39
CA LEU A 214 11.90 6.23 -7.16
C LEU A 214 12.27 7.22 -8.27
N LEU A 215 12.03 6.87 -9.53
CA LEU A 215 12.26 7.75 -10.67
C LEU A 215 11.36 8.99 -10.60
N THR A 216 10.08 8.80 -10.31
CA THR A 216 9.12 9.91 -10.20
C THR A 216 9.46 10.82 -9.01
N TRP A 217 9.86 10.23 -7.89
CA TRP A 217 10.31 10.96 -6.71
C TRP A 217 11.58 11.78 -6.99
N LEU A 218 12.58 11.18 -7.64
CA LEU A 218 13.82 11.87 -7.98
C LEU A 218 13.58 13.03 -8.97
N LEU A 219 12.70 12.84 -9.96
CA LEU A 219 12.27 13.93 -10.83
C LEU A 219 11.54 15.03 -10.04
N GLY A 220 10.68 14.66 -9.08
CA GLY A 220 10.04 15.61 -8.18
C GLY A 220 11.03 16.45 -7.36
N VAL A 221 12.08 15.81 -6.82
CA VAL A 221 13.18 16.49 -6.11
C VAL A 221 13.90 17.48 -7.02
N VAL A 222 14.23 17.09 -8.27
CA VAL A 222 14.86 18.00 -9.24
C VAL A 222 13.93 19.17 -9.58
N CYS A 223 12.64 18.93 -9.77
CA CYS A 223 11.65 19.99 -10.01
C CYS A 223 11.55 20.96 -8.82
N GLU A 224 11.63 20.47 -7.58
CA GLU A 224 11.62 21.33 -6.39
C GLU A 224 12.90 22.19 -6.28
N LEU A 225 14.07 21.58 -6.49
CA LEU A 225 15.36 22.29 -6.42
C LEU A 225 15.53 23.36 -7.49
N THR A 226 14.96 23.13 -8.68
CA THR A 226 14.97 24.10 -9.79
C THR A 226 13.91 25.21 -9.65
N GLY A 227 13.06 25.16 -8.62
CA GLY A 227 11.94 26.08 -8.43
C GLY A 227 10.77 25.85 -9.40
N LEU A 228 10.82 24.80 -10.22
CA LEU A 228 9.72 24.40 -11.10
C LEU A 228 8.52 23.89 -10.30
N TYR A 229 8.77 23.23 -9.17
CA TYR A 229 7.79 22.85 -8.17
C TYR A 229 7.89 23.74 -6.94
N VAL A 230 6.79 24.41 -6.59
CA VAL A 230 6.66 25.18 -5.36
C VAL A 230 5.67 24.47 -4.43
N PRO A 231 6.15 23.90 -3.31
CA PRO A 231 5.28 23.27 -2.31
C PRO A 231 4.22 24.25 -1.83
N ASN A 232 2.96 23.80 -1.79
CA ASN A 232 1.85 24.59 -1.29
C ASN A 232 1.01 23.74 -0.32
N PRO A 233 1.30 23.82 1.00
CA PRO A 233 0.60 23.04 2.02
C PRO A 233 -0.92 23.28 2.05
N LYS A 234 -1.39 24.44 1.59
CA LYS A 234 -2.84 24.75 1.53
C LYS A 234 -3.58 23.93 0.48
N LEU A 235 -2.87 23.42 -0.53
CA LEU A 235 -3.40 22.53 -1.58
C LEU A 235 -3.06 21.06 -1.30
N GLY A 236 -2.54 20.73 -0.12
CA GLY A 236 -2.08 19.37 0.20
C GLY A 236 -0.81 18.96 -0.56
N LEU A 237 -0.08 19.93 -1.12
CA LEU A 237 1.16 19.73 -1.87
C LEU A 237 2.35 19.97 -0.95
N PHE A 238 2.97 18.88 -0.50
CA PHE A 238 4.09 18.91 0.44
C PHE A 238 5.44 18.88 -0.29
N SER A 239 6.49 19.28 0.42
CA SER A 239 7.87 19.14 -0.08
C SER A 239 8.18 17.66 -0.34
N VAL A 240 8.87 17.42 -1.46
CA VAL A 240 9.35 16.11 -1.89
C VAL A 240 10.76 15.86 -1.32
N LEU A 241 11.41 16.91 -0.82
CA LEU A 241 12.72 16.81 -0.19
C LEU A 241 12.64 15.97 1.09
N PRO A 242 13.56 15.01 1.27
CA PRO A 242 13.67 14.28 2.52
C PRO A 242 14.01 15.23 3.67
N ASP A 243 13.18 15.22 4.70
CA ASP A 243 13.43 15.98 5.92
C ASP A 243 14.45 15.24 6.79
N PHE A 244 15.71 15.68 6.70
CA PHE A 244 16.81 15.20 7.53
C PHE A 244 17.01 16.03 8.80
N SER A 245 16.07 16.91 9.17
CA SER A 245 16.22 17.77 10.36
C SER A 245 16.39 16.98 11.65
N ALA A 246 15.92 15.73 11.70
CA ALA A 246 16.11 14.81 12.84
C ALA A 246 17.38 13.93 12.74
N GLY A 247 18.23 14.10 11.73
CA GLY A 247 19.50 13.38 11.59
C GLY A 247 19.32 11.85 11.49
N VAL A 248 20.05 11.09 12.33
CA VAL A 248 19.94 9.61 12.39
C VAL A 248 18.54 9.16 12.82
N ALA A 249 17.79 9.99 13.56
CA ALA A 249 16.43 9.67 13.98
C ALA A 249 15.42 9.64 12.82
N SER A 250 15.71 10.30 11.68
CA SER A 250 14.91 10.17 10.46
C SER A 250 14.97 8.76 9.85
N PHE A 251 15.98 7.95 10.21
CA PHE A 251 16.16 6.57 9.76
C PHE A 251 15.73 5.53 10.80
N LEU A 252 15.46 5.95 12.04
CA LEU A 252 14.92 5.04 13.04
C LEU A 252 13.45 4.75 12.74
N PRO A 253 12.98 3.52 13.00
CA PRO A 253 11.56 3.22 12.91
C PRO A 253 10.79 4.21 13.79
N ALA A 254 9.85 4.94 13.18
CA ALA A 254 8.94 5.80 13.92
C ALA A 254 8.20 4.99 14.98
N ASP A 255 7.95 5.61 16.13
CA ASP A 255 7.31 4.94 17.27
C ASP A 255 5.97 4.32 16.82
N PRO A 256 5.77 3.00 16.96
CA PRO A 256 4.51 2.36 16.62
C PRO A 256 3.38 2.68 17.62
N SER A 257 3.67 3.26 18.79
CA SER A 257 2.70 3.54 19.87
C SER A 257 1.42 4.29 19.45
N PRO A 258 1.42 5.21 18.45
CA PRO A 258 0.21 5.92 18.06
C PRO A 258 -0.84 5.01 17.41
N ILE A 259 -0.45 3.83 16.92
CA ILE A 259 -1.28 2.90 16.15
C ILE A 259 -1.37 1.52 16.82
N PHE A 260 -0.30 1.11 17.50
CA PHE A 260 -0.18 -0.22 18.08
C PHE A 260 -1.28 -0.49 19.10
N LEU A 261 -2.08 -1.53 18.85
CA LEU A 261 -3.16 -2.02 19.72
C LEU A 261 -4.24 -0.97 20.10
N LYS A 262 -4.44 0.07 19.28
CA LYS A 262 -5.61 0.96 19.42
C LYS A 262 -6.87 0.35 18.80
N LEU A 263 -7.31 -0.76 19.39
CA LEU A 263 -8.54 -1.45 19.01
C LEU A 263 -9.69 -0.92 19.87
N ASP A 264 -10.70 -0.33 19.23
CA ASP A 264 -11.93 0.05 19.93
C ASP A 264 -12.99 -1.07 19.81
N LEU A 265 -13.08 -1.90 20.85
CA LEU A 265 -14.06 -2.97 20.97
C LEU A 265 -15.36 -2.52 21.67
N SER A 266 -15.50 -1.23 22.01
CA SER A 266 -16.68 -0.74 22.75
C SER A 266 -18.00 -0.96 22.02
N ARG A 267 -17.97 -1.04 20.69
CA ARG A 267 -19.12 -1.29 19.81
C ARG A 267 -19.13 -2.68 19.19
N ALA A 268 -18.32 -3.63 19.68
CA ALA A 268 -18.18 -4.96 19.06
C ALA A 268 -19.50 -5.76 18.96
N ALA A 269 -20.50 -5.44 19.78
CA ALA A 269 -21.82 -6.08 19.75
C ALA A 269 -22.90 -5.27 18.97
N SER A 270 -22.55 -4.12 18.37
CA SER A 270 -23.50 -3.32 17.61
C SER A 270 -23.69 -3.86 16.18
N LEU A 271 -24.87 -3.61 15.60
CA LEU A 271 -25.13 -3.88 14.18
C LEU A 271 -24.11 -3.18 13.27
N ASP A 272 -23.65 -1.99 13.66
CA ASP A 272 -22.63 -1.24 12.93
C ASP A 272 -21.32 -2.02 12.80
N PHE A 273 -20.92 -2.76 13.84
CA PHE A 273 -19.70 -3.58 13.82
C PHE A 273 -19.82 -4.82 12.93
N LEU A 274 -21.05 -5.33 12.72
CA LEU A 274 -21.32 -6.46 11.83
C LEU A 274 -21.40 -6.04 10.36
N VAL A 275 -21.64 -4.75 10.10
CA VAL A 275 -21.73 -4.18 8.74
C VAL A 275 -20.35 -3.77 8.20
N VAL A 276 -19.40 -3.49 9.10
CA VAL A 276 -17.99 -3.18 8.79
C VAL A 276 -17.22 -4.44 8.44
#